data_AF-A0AAV5MAX5-F1
#
_entry.id   AF-A0AAV5MAX5-F1
#
_cell.length_a   1.000
_cell.length_b   1.000
_cell.length_c   1.000
_cell.angle_alpha   90.00
_cell.angle_beta   90.00
_cell.angle_gamma   90.00
#
_symmetry.space_group_name_H-M   'P 1'
#
loop_
_entity.id
_entity.type
_entity.pdbx_description
1 polymer ?
#
loop_
_entity_poly.entity_id
_entity_poly.type
_entity_poly.pdbx_seq_one_letter_code
_entity_poly.pdbx_strand_id
1 'polypeptide(L)'
;MGLSDIPEMLRSAEANDLYFLEDDKNSPTEFQASHGVDSLSVRTRAVAQYLKQSPITAISENSSGDLSLNKILEGKTRKLCARMFYETLVLKSYGVIDVQEEKAYEDITLKLTATLSKAQI
;
A
#
# COMPACT_ATOMS: atom_id res chain seq x y z
N MET A 1 -4.70 19.48 -39.66
CA MET A 1 -3.77 19.01 -38.62
C MET A 1 -4.52 19.06 -37.30
N GLY A 2 -5.05 17.92 -36.85
CA GLY A 2 -5.77 17.82 -35.59
C GLY A 2 -4.79 17.57 -34.45
N LEU A 3 -4.69 18.53 -33.53
CA LEU A 3 -4.16 18.27 -32.20
C LEU A 3 -5.26 17.52 -31.46
N SER A 4 -5.13 16.20 -31.38
CA SER A 4 -6.03 15.39 -30.56
C SER A 4 -5.65 15.64 -29.11
N ASP A 5 -6.43 16.49 -28.43
CA ASP A 5 -6.41 16.61 -26.98
C ASP A 5 -6.72 15.24 -26.38
N ILE A 6 -5.70 14.64 -25.77
CA ILE A 6 -5.88 13.40 -25.02
C ILE A 6 -6.77 13.74 -23.81
N PRO A 7 -7.91 13.07 -23.60
CA PRO A 7 -8.81 13.40 -22.50
C PRO A 7 -8.09 13.27 -21.15
N GLU A 8 -8.04 14.38 -20.41
CA GLU A 8 -7.51 14.51 -19.05
C GLU A 8 -8.14 13.49 -18.07
N MET A 9 -9.31 12.95 -18.44
CA MET A 9 -10.09 11.95 -17.74
C MET A 9 -9.39 10.57 -17.61
N LEU A 10 -8.49 10.22 -18.53
CA LEU A 10 -7.77 8.93 -18.49
C LEU A 10 -6.61 8.91 -17.48
N ARG A 11 -6.06 10.07 -17.11
CA ARG A 11 -5.06 10.15 -16.03
C ARG A 11 -5.69 9.99 -14.65
N SER A 12 -6.99 10.27 -14.52
CA SER A 12 -7.69 10.30 -13.24
C SER A 12 -8.15 8.92 -12.74
N ALA A 13 -8.37 7.96 -13.63
CA ALA A 13 -8.80 6.62 -13.23
C ALA A 13 -7.67 5.85 -12.50
N GLU A 14 -6.42 6.05 -12.92
CA GLU A 14 -5.22 5.47 -12.31
C GLU A 14 -4.78 6.25 -11.04
N ALA A 15 -5.22 7.51 -10.94
CA ALA A 15 -4.94 8.36 -9.79
C ALA A 15 -5.74 7.97 -8.54
N ASN A 16 -6.86 7.23 -8.68
CA ASN A 16 -7.84 7.07 -7.61
C ASN A 16 -7.81 5.71 -6.86
N ASP A 17 -6.85 4.83 -7.15
CA ASP A 17 -6.75 3.51 -6.51
C ASP A 17 -6.48 3.55 -4.98
N LEU A 18 -6.09 4.71 -4.44
CA LEU A 18 -5.76 4.88 -3.02
C LEU A 18 -6.79 5.71 -2.24
N TYR A 19 -8.00 5.90 -2.78
CA TYR A 19 -9.06 6.71 -2.12
C TYR A 19 -9.45 6.16 -0.74
N PHE A 20 -9.31 4.85 -0.51
CA PHE A 20 -9.54 4.24 0.80
C PHE A 20 -8.64 4.81 1.91
N LEU A 21 -7.50 5.43 1.56
CA LEU A 21 -6.63 6.13 2.52
C LEU A 21 -7.25 7.44 3.03
N GLU A 22 -8.26 8.00 2.36
CA GLU A 22 -8.87 9.27 2.74
C GLU A 22 -9.87 9.15 3.88
N ASP A 23 -10.41 7.96 4.14
CA ASP A 23 -11.42 7.75 5.18
C ASP A 23 -10.84 8.06 6.57
N ASP A 24 -11.23 9.20 7.16
CA ASP A 24 -10.75 9.72 8.45
C ASP A 24 -11.34 9.01 9.67
N LYS A 25 -12.13 7.95 9.48
CA LYS A 25 -12.60 7.10 10.58
C LYS A 25 -11.44 6.34 11.20
N ASN A 26 -10.74 7.00 12.13
CA ASN A 26 -10.01 6.34 13.19
C ASN A 26 -11.05 5.58 14.02
N SER A 27 -11.31 4.32 13.69
CA SER A 27 -11.80 3.40 14.70
C SER A 27 -10.71 3.33 15.77
N PRO A 28 -10.99 3.66 17.04
CA PRO A 28 -10.01 3.49 18.08
C PRO A 28 -9.73 1.99 18.16
N THR A 29 -8.56 1.57 17.68
CA THR A 29 -8.05 0.25 18.01
C THR A 29 -7.73 0.29 19.49
N GLU A 30 -8.67 -0.15 20.32
CA GLU A 30 -8.35 -0.55 21.68
C GLU A 30 -7.17 -1.51 21.59
N PHE A 31 -6.10 -1.21 22.32
CA PHE A 31 -5.00 -2.13 22.57
C PHE A 31 -5.50 -3.30 23.43
N GLN A 32 -6.41 -4.13 22.92
CA GLN A 32 -6.72 -5.41 23.52
C GLN A 32 -5.78 -6.45 22.90
N ALA A 33 -5.11 -7.18 23.78
CA ALA A 33 -4.00 -8.10 23.52
C ALA A 33 -4.35 -9.37 22.71
N SER A 34 -5.31 -9.28 21.78
CA SER A 34 -5.50 -10.26 20.72
C SER A 34 -4.64 -9.86 19.53
N HIS A 35 -3.35 -10.20 19.58
CA HIS A 35 -2.38 -9.96 18.50
C HIS A 35 -2.75 -10.79 17.26
N GLY A 36 -3.63 -10.28 16.42
CA GLY A 36 -4.06 -10.93 15.18
C GLY A 36 -4.46 -9.91 14.11
N VAL A 37 -4.54 -10.36 12.86
CA VAL A 37 -4.97 -9.55 11.70
C VAL A 37 -6.39 -8.99 11.89
N ASP A 38 -7.19 -9.60 12.76
CA ASP A 38 -8.58 -9.22 13.06
C ASP A 38 -8.70 -7.88 13.82
N SER A 39 -7.63 -7.37 14.43
CA SER A 39 -7.63 -6.06 15.11
C SER A 39 -7.26 -4.90 14.18
N LEU A 40 -6.97 -5.17 12.89
CA LEU A 40 -6.62 -4.15 11.92
C LEU A 40 -7.82 -3.26 11.59
N SER A 41 -7.56 -1.96 11.46
CA SER A 41 -8.58 -1.01 11.02
C SER A 41 -9.07 -1.34 9.60
N VAL A 42 -10.27 -0.87 9.26
CA VAL A 42 -10.81 -1.00 7.89
C VAL A 42 -9.82 -0.45 6.85
N ARG A 43 -9.17 0.68 7.16
CA ARG A 43 -8.17 1.29 6.28
C ARG A 43 -6.96 0.39 6.12
N THR A 44 -6.43 -0.14 7.22
CA THR A 44 -5.25 -1.02 7.20
C THR A 44 -5.52 -2.33 6.46
N ARG A 45 -6.74 -2.88 6.59
CA ARG A 45 -7.19 -4.05 5.81
C ARG A 45 -7.28 -3.74 4.33
N ALA A 46 -7.83 -2.58 3.95
CA ALA A 46 -7.86 -2.14 2.55
C ALA A 46 -6.45 -1.98 1.96
N VAL A 47 -5.49 -1.45 2.73
CA VAL A 47 -4.08 -1.38 2.34
C VAL A 47 -3.50 -2.79 2.11
N ALA A 48 -3.74 -3.72 3.04
CA ALA A 48 -3.26 -5.10 2.88
C ALA A 48 -3.84 -5.77 1.62
N GLN A 49 -5.13 -5.60 1.37
CA GLN A 49 -5.80 -6.10 0.16
C GLN A 49 -5.23 -5.45 -1.11
N TYR A 50 -5.02 -4.14 -1.09
CA TYR A 50 -4.39 -3.42 -2.19
C TYR A 50 -3.00 -3.97 -2.49
N LEU A 51 -2.13 -4.14 -1.48
CA LEU A 51 -0.79 -4.70 -1.66
C LEU A 51 -0.82 -6.15 -2.18
N LYS A 52 -1.82 -6.95 -1.76
CA LYS A 52 -2.01 -8.32 -2.25
C LYS A 52 -2.43 -8.39 -3.72
N GLN A 53 -3.25 -7.44 -4.16
CA GLN A 53 -3.82 -7.39 -5.51
C GLN A 53 -2.98 -6.55 -6.47
N SER A 54 -2.06 -5.74 -5.95
CA SER A 54 -1.18 -4.88 -6.73
C SER A 54 -0.47 -5.73 -7.77
N PRO A 55 -0.69 -5.49 -9.07
CA PRO A 55 -0.04 -6.22 -10.16
C PRO A 55 1.42 -5.80 -10.16
N ILE A 56 2.23 -6.51 -9.39
CA ILE A 56 3.59 -6.15 -9.02
C ILE A 56 4.39 -5.81 -10.30
N THR A 57 4.83 -4.56 -10.40
CA THR A 57 6.00 -4.18 -11.18
C THR A 57 7.17 -4.92 -10.56
N ALA A 58 7.39 -6.15 -11.05
CA ALA A 58 8.50 -6.98 -10.67
C ALA A 58 9.77 -6.15 -10.88
N ILE A 59 10.51 -5.92 -9.80
CA ILE A 59 11.81 -5.23 -9.85
C ILE A 59 12.80 -6.06 -10.73
N SER A 60 12.48 -7.33 -10.98
CA SER A 60 13.13 -8.23 -11.94
C SER A 60 12.25 -9.47 -12.18
N GLU A 61 12.28 -10.08 -13.37
CA GLU A 61 11.57 -11.33 -13.74
C GLU A 61 11.83 -12.51 -12.78
N ASN A 62 12.80 -12.37 -11.88
CA ASN A 62 13.26 -13.42 -10.97
C ASN A 62 12.94 -13.17 -9.48
N SER A 63 12.35 -12.02 -9.12
CA SER A 63 12.04 -11.69 -7.72
C SER A 63 10.53 -11.78 -7.46
N SER A 64 10.12 -12.90 -6.88
CA SER A 64 8.82 -13.10 -6.25
C SER A 64 8.40 -11.89 -5.40
N GLY A 65 7.34 -11.19 -5.79
CA GLY A 65 6.45 -10.57 -4.79
C GLY A 65 6.86 -9.22 -4.17
N ASP A 66 7.97 -8.61 -4.57
CA ASP A 66 8.49 -7.38 -3.93
C ASP A 66 7.90 -6.11 -4.57
N LEU A 67 7.37 -5.20 -3.75
CA LEU A 67 6.70 -3.95 -4.16
C LEU A 67 7.54 -2.73 -3.81
N SER A 68 7.66 -1.79 -4.74
CA SER A 68 8.30 -0.47 -4.50
C SER A 68 7.29 0.53 -3.93
N LEU A 69 7.57 1.09 -2.76
CA LEU A 69 6.72 2.12 -2.16
C LEU A 69 6.74 3.41 -2.96
N ASN A 70 7.89 3.81 -3.52
CA ASN A 70 7.97 4.98 -4.40
C ASN A 70 7.10 4.81 -5.64
N LYS A 71 7.05 3.61 -6.23
CA LYS A 71 6.19 3.33 -7.39
C LYS A 71 4.71 3.36 -7.04
N ILE A 72 4.32 2.81 -5.90
CA ILE A 72 2.92 2.89 -5.41
C ILE A 72 2.48 4.35 -5.20
N LEU A 73 3.40 5.20 -4.74
CA LEU A 73 3.12 6.58 -4.36
C LEU A 73 3.44 7.62 -5.44
N GLU A 74 3.84 7.18 -6.64
CA GLU A 74 4.17 8.07 -7.74
C GLU A 74 2.95 8.94 -8.12
N GLY A 75 3.14 10.26 -8.15
CA GLY A 75 2.09 11.23 -8.46
C GLY A 75 1.02 11.43 -7.37
N LYS A 76 1.16 10.80 -6.19
CA LYS A 76 0.19 10.94 -5.09
C LYS A 76 0.47 12.18 -4.23
N THR A 77 -0.56 12.67 -3.55
CA THR A 77 -0.42 13.84 -2.67
C THR A 77 0.40 13.49 -1.43
N ARG A 78 1.08 14.48 -0.83
CA ARG A 78 1.83 14.30 0.43
C ARG A 78 0.96 13.67 1.54
N LYS A 79 -0.33 14.00 1.59
CA LYS A 79 -1.29 13.44 2.56
C LYS A 79 -1.43 11.93 2.35
N LEU A 80 -1.65 11.48 1.11
CA LEU A 80 -1.76 10.06 0.78
C LEU A 80 -0.44 9.32 1.02
N CYS A 81 0.69 9.91 0.64
CA CYS A 81 2.01 9.29 0.86
C CYS A 81 2.27 9.05 2.35
N ALA A 82 2.03 10.06 3.19
CA ALA A 82 2.22 9.93 4.64
C ALA A 82 1.28 8.88 5.25
N ARG A 83 0.03 8.80 4.78
CA ARG A 83 -0.93 7.79 5.24
C ARG A 83 -0.51 6.39 4.84
N MET A 84 -0.16 6.18 3.57
CA MET A 84 0.30 4.88 3.10
C MET A 84 1.54 4.43 3.88
N PHE A 85 2.52 5.32 4.08
CA PHE A 85 3.70 5.04 4.88
C PHE A 85 3.35 4.66 6.33
N TYR A 86 2.42 5.36 6.97
CA TYR A 86 1.96 4.97 8.30
C TYR A 86 1.32 3.57 8.30
N GLU A 87 0.45 3.29 7.33
CA GLU A 87 -0.22 1.99 7.23
C GLU A 87 0.78 0.84 6.94
N THR A 88 1.87 1.08 6.21
CA THR A 88 2.95 0.07 6.06
C THR A 88 3.65 -0.21 7.38
N LEU A 89 3.88 0.81 8.23
CA LEU A 89 4.41 0.61 9.57
C LEU A 89 3.47 -0.20 10.46
N VAL A 90 2.16 0.06 10.37
CA VAL A 90 1.15 -0.74 11.08
C VAL A 90 1.24 -2.18 10.60
N LEU A 91 1.14 -2.45 9.30
CA LEU A 91 1.24 -3.82 8.76
C LEU A 91 2.54 -4.53 9.15
N LYS A 92 3.67 -3.82 9.19
CA LYS A 92 4.95 -4.36 9.66
C LYS A 92 4.90 -4.75 11.14
N SER A 93 4.31 -3.93 12.00
CA SER A 93 4.19 -4.21 13.43
C SER A 93 3.33 -5.44 13.75
N TYR A 94 2.37 -5.77 12.86
CA TYR A 94 1.57 -6.99 12.93
C TYR A 94 2.22 -8.20 12.21
N GLY A 95 3.43 -8.04 11.66
CA GLY A 95 4.13 -9.11 10.92
C GLY A 95 3.42 -9.53 9.63
N VAL A 96 2.62 -8.64 9.04
CA VAL A 96 1.83 -8.90 7.84
C VAL A 96 2.66 -8.66 6.58
N ILE A 97 3.58 -7.69 6.63
CA ILE A 97 4.58 -7.42 5.57
C ILE A 97 5.98 -7.32 6.16
N ASP A 98 6.98 -7.54 5.32
CA ASP A 98 8.34 -7.08 5.58
C ASP A 98 8.58 -5.75 4.87
N VAL A 99 9.42 -4.91 5.48
CA VAL A 99 9.73 -3.56 4.99
C VAL A 99 11.25 -3.42 5.03
N GLN A 100 11.84 -3.13 3.88
CA GLN A 100 13.30 -3.04 3.70
C GLN A 100 13.68 -1.71 3.03
N GLU A 101 14.64 -1.02 3.62
CA GLU A 101 15.27 0.19 3.08
C GLU A 101 16.79 -0.07 3.06
N GLU A 102 17.40 -0.10 1.88
CA GLU A 102 18.82 -0.48 1.74
C GLU A 102 19.77 0.63 2.23
N LYS A 103 19.43 1.89 1.94
CA LYS A 103 20.18 3.07 2.35
C LYS A 103 19.21 4.19 2.74
N ALA A 104 19.67 5.11 3.58
CA ALA A 104 18.83 6.19 4.08
C ALA A 104 18.22 7.02 2.93
N TYR A 105 16.91 7.21 2.99
CA TYR A 105 16.09 7.94 2.02
C TYR A 105 16.02 7.32 0.63
N GLU A 106 16.46 6.07 0.47
CA GLU A 106 16.22 5.30 -0.75
C GLU A 106 14.79 4.76 -0.80
N ASP A 107 14.47 4.07 -1.88
CA ASP A 107 13.19 3.39 -2.01
C ASP A 107 12.99 2.32 -0.93
N ILE A 108 11.74 2.22 -0.48
CA ILE A 108 11.31 1.24 0.50
C ILE A 108 10.68 0.08 -0.25
N THR A 109 11.28 -1.10 -0.10
CA THR A 109 10.76 -2.35 -0.65
C THR A 109 9.83 -3.01 0.37
N LEU A 110 8.62 -3.35 -0.06
CA LEU A 110 7.64 -4.08 0.73
C LEU A 110 7.57 -5.53 0.23
N LYS A 111 7.63 -6.49 1.16
CA LYS A 111 7.48 -7.92 0.83
C LYS A 111 6.28 -8.51 1.55
N LEU A 112 5.43 -9.21 0.82
CA LEU A 112 4.27 -9.89 1.41
C LEU A 112 4.74 -11.08 2.25
N THR A 113 4.33 -11.15 3.52
CA THR A 113 4.62 -12.31 4.37
C THR A 113 3.67 -13.46 4.02
N ALA A 114 4.06 -14.70 4.35
CA ALA A 114 3.20 -15.88 4.21
C ALA A 114 1.81 -15.67 4.85
N THR A 115 1.75 -14.93 5.96
CA THR A 115 0.53 -14.50 6.65
C THR A 115 -0.44 -13.78 5.70
N LEU A 116 0.02 -12.78 4.95
CA LEU A 116 -0.83 -12.01 4.02
C LEU A 116 -1.17 -12.80 2.75
N SER A 117 -0.22 -13.61 2.26
CA SER A 117 -0.44 -14.45 1.08
C SER A 117 -1.59 -15.46 1.28
N LYS A 118 -1.72 -16.03 2.48
CA LYS A 118 -2.73 -17.04 2.83
C LYS A 118 -3.96 -16.47 3.53
N ALA A 119 -3.89 -15.29 4.12
CA ALA A 119 -5.02 -14.68 4.80
C ALA A 119 -6.12 -14.27 3.81
N GLN A 120 -7.36 -14.57 4.21
CA GLN A 120 -8.58 -14.08 3.56
C GLN A 120 -9.02 -12.82 4.32
N ILE A 121 -8.39 -11.69 3.99
CA ILE A 121 -8.62 -10.37 4.62
C ILE A 121 -9.84 -9.70 4.00
#